data_AF-A0A931K7J9-F1
#
_entry.id   AF-A0A931K7J9-F1
#
_cell.length_a   1.000
_cell.length_b   1.000
_cell.length_c   1.000
_cell.angle_alpha   90.00
_cell.angle_beta   90.00
_cell.angle_gamma   90.00
#
_symmetry.space_group_name_H-M   'P 1'
#
loop_
_entity.id
_entity.type
_entity.pdbx_description
1 polymer ?
#
loop_
_entity_poly.entity_id
_entity_poly.type
_entity_poly.pdbx_seq_one_letter_code
_entity_poly.pdbx_strand_id
1 'polypeptide(L)'
;MTTITPQSVLTFWFEEIPRERWFVSDAKFDARIRRRFAKAIEAEARRADPDGHPWEDTADGALALIILFDQLTRNTWRGSGKAFDFDHLAHAAAFRLVDSGLDWTITPERRSFAYMPFMHSEDIEDQDLCVALCAERLPESDNTVEHAKKHREVIERFGRFPYRNDALGRTSTPEEVTYLRNGGYAPGAKRPAKSSDTAGSSRTPVSEQSTNDN
;
A
#
# COMPACT_ATOMS: atom_id res chain seq x y z
N MET A 1 -8.66 4.83 -28.98
CA MET A 1 -8.08 4.40 -27.68
C MET A 1 -8.66 3.04 -27.38
N THR A 2 -7.84 2.06 -27.02
CA THR A 2 -8.35 0.73 -26.63
C THR A 2 -9.16 0.90 -25.36
N THR A 3 -10.43 0.51 -25.40
CA THR A 3 -11.30 0.46 -24.21
C THR A 3 -10.71 -0.52 -23.21
N ILE A 4 -10.46 -0.08 -21.97
CA ILE A 4 -10.05 -0.98 -20.88
C ILE A 4 -11.29 -1.74 -20.42
N THR A 5 -11.16 -3.05 -20.29
CA THR A 5 -12.18 -3.96 -19.76
C THR A 5 -11.71 -4.59 -18.45
N PRO A 6 -12.61 -5.15 -17.62
CA PRO A 6 -12.21 -5.89 -16.42
C PRO A 6 -11.13 -6.92 -16.70
N GLN A 7 -11.34 -7.76 -17.72
CA GLN A 7 -10.40 -8.80 -18.11
C GLN A 7 -9.03 -8.23 -18.46
N SER A 8 -8.96 -7.07 -19.15
CA SER A 8 -7.68 -6.46 -19.50
C SER A 8 -6.91 -5.95 -18.29
N VAL A 9 -7.60 -5.55 -17.20
CA VAL A 9 -6.98 -5.16 -15.92
C VAL A 9 -6.46 -6.40 -15.22
N LEU A 10 -7.28 -7.46 -15.11
CA LEU A 10 -6.90 -8.71 -14.44
C LEU A 10 -5.73 -9.40 -15.16
N THR A 11 -5.79 -9.53 -16.49
CA THR A 11 -4.68 -10.09 -17.29
C THR A 11 -3.41 -9.26 -17.12
N PHE A 12 -3.52 -7.93 -17.15
CA PHE A 12 -2.35 -7.08 -16.90
C PHE A 12 -1.76 -7.35 -15.51
N TRP A 13 -2.58 -7.38 -14.47
CA TRP A 13 -2.12 -7.48 -13.09
C TRP A 13 -1.59 -8.87 -12.73
N PHE A 14 -2.28 -9.93 -13.13
CA PHE A 14 -1.98 -11.30 -12.70
C PHE A 14 -1.18 -12.12 -13.71
N GLU A 15 -1.08 -11.71 -14.97
CA GLU A 15 -0.41 -12.49 -16.01
C GLU A 15 0.75 -11.73 -16.68
N GLU A 16 0.60 -10.42 -16.93
CA GLU A 16 1.67 -9.62 -17.57
C GLU A 16 2.71 -9.07 -16.57
N ILE A 17 2.38 -9.00 -15.28
CA ILE A 17 3.25 -8.49 -14.23
C ILE A 17 3.75 -9.66 -13.37
N PRO A 18 5.08 -9.87 -13.28
CA PRO A 18 5.64 -10.82 -12.32
C PRO A 18 5.23 -10.44 -10.89
N ARG A 19 4.91 -11.43 -10.05
CA ARG A 19 4.47 -11.22 -8.65
C ARG A 19 5.41 -10.31 -7.86
N GLU A 20 6.72 -10.40 -8.13
CA GLU A 20 7.76 -9.60 -7.47
C GLU A 20 7.63 -8.10 -7.77
N ARG A 21 6.91 -7.71 -8.82
CA ARG A 21 6.72 -6.32 -9.24
C ARG A 21 5.50 -5.65 -8.61
N TRP A 22 4.58 -6.38 -7.99
CA TRP A 22 3.38 -5.79 -7.35
C TRP A 22 3.77 -4.78 -6.25
N PHE A 23 4.84 -5.05 -5.51
CA PHE A 23 5.23 -4.27 -4.34
C PHE A 23 6.57 -3.53 -4.48
N VAL A 24 7.16 -3.52 -5.69
CA VAL A 24 8.47 -2.90 -5.96
C VAL A 24 8.31 -1.59 -6.74
N SER A 25 8.96 -0.53 -6.26
CA SER A 25 9.00 0.76 -6.96
C SER A 25 10.01 0.74 -8.12
N ASP A 26 9.53 0.99 -9.34
CA ASP A 26 10.35 1.12 -10.56
C ASP A 26 9.76 2.21 -11.47
N ALA A 27 10.54 3.26 -11.72
CA ALA A 27 10.07 4.43 -12.47
C ALA A 27 9.71 4.13 -13.94
N LYS A 28 10.39 3.17 -14.60
CA LYS A 28 10.07 2.78 -15.98
C LYS A 28 8.76 2.00 -16.02
N PHE A 29 8.55 1.12 -15.04
CA PHE A 29 7.33 0.35 -14.88
C PHE A 29 6.13 1.26 -14.53
N ASP A 30 6.31 2.18 -13.58
CA ASP A 30 5.29 3.17 -13.21
C ASP A 30 4.90 4.05 -14.41
N ALA A 31 5.87 4.49 -15.21
CA ALA A 31 5.59 5.23 -16.44
C ALA A 31 4.81 4.41 -17.47
N ARG A 32 5.07 3.09 -17.57
CA ARG A 32 4.31 2.17 -18.44
C ARG A 32 2.87 2.04 -17.96
N ILE A 33 2.66 1.83 -16.67
CA ILE A 33 1.33 1.77 -16.06
C ILE A 33 0.58 3.07 -16.30
N ARG A 34 1.21 4.22 -16.02
CA ARG A 34 0.59 5.53 -16.21
C ARG A 34 0.13 5.76 -17.64
N ARG A 35 0.96 5.43 -18.64
CA ARG A 35 0.57 5.56 -20.06
C ARG A 35 -0.62 4.68 -20.43
N ARG A 36 -0.75 3.48 -19.85
CA ARG A 36 -1.80 2.51 -20.18
C ARG A 36 -3.11 2.79 -19.44
N PHE A 37 -3.05 3.12 -18.15
CA PHE A 37 -4.23 3.10 -17.27
C PHE A 37 -4.69 4.46 -16.77
N ALA A 38 -3.87 5.53 -16.77
CA ALA A 38 -4.27 6.80 -16.14
C ALA A 38 -5.61 7.36 -16.67
N LYS A 39 -5.80 7.34 -18.00
CA LYS A 39 -7.06 7.80 -18.62
C LYS A 39 -8.24 6.88 -18.32
N ALA A 40 -7.98 5.57 -18.21
CA ALA A 40 -9.02 4.59 -17.92
C ALA A 40 -9.48 4.67 -16.46
N ILE A 41 -8.54 4.81 -15.52
CA ILE A 41 -8.84 5.06 -14.10
C ILE A 41 -9.79 6.26 -13.97
N GLU A 42 -9.44 7.39 -14.58
CA GLU A 42 -10.29 8.59 -14.51
C GLU A 42 -11.62 8.42 -15.24
N ALA A 43 -11.70 7.59 -16.29
CA ALA A 43 -12.93 7.33 -17.02
C ALA A 43 -13.89 6.42 -16.24
N GLU A 44 -13.39 5.31 -15.68
CA GLU A 44 -14.21 4.40 -14.86
C GLU A 44 -14.63 5.07 -13.54
N ALA A 45 -13.78 5.93 -12.95
CA ALA A 45 -14.15 6.69 -11.76
C ALA A 45 -15.37 7.61 -12.01
N ARG A 46 -15.54 8.14 -13.23
CA ARG A 46 -16.73 8.94 -13.62
C ARG A 46 -17.98 8.10 -13.84
N ARG A 47 -17.85 6.79 -13.95
CA ARG A 47 -18.96 5.85 -14.13
C ARG A 47 -19.42 5.23 -12.81
N ALA A 48 -18.66 5.43 -11.73
CA ALA A 48 -19.07 5.02 -10.39
C ALA A 48 -20.17 5.94 -9.88
N ASP A 49 -21.18 5.35 -9.27
CA ASP A 49 -22.27 6.04 -8.58
C ASP A 49 -22.43 5.49 -7.15
N PRO A 50 -23.32 6.06 -6.32
CA PRO A 50 -23.53 5.58 -4.96
C PRO A 50 -24.00 4.11 -4.86
N ASP A 51 -24.70 3.60 -5.87
CA ASP A 51 -25.25 2.25 -5.89
C ASP A 51 -24.25 1.22 -6.42
N GLY A 52 -23.24 1.66 -7.19
CA GLY A 52 -22.08 0.87 -7.57
C GLY A 52 -21.47 1.29 -8.90
N HIS A 53 -20.73 0.36 -9.51
CA HIS A 53 -20.17 0.50 -10.84
C HIS A 53 -20.63 -0.68 -11.72
N PRO A 54 -20.87 -0.49 -13.04
CA PRO A 54 -21.31 -1.57 -13.93
C PRO A 54 -20.37 -2.77 -14.10
N TRP A 55 -19.21 -2.79 -13.46
CA TRP A 55 -18.33 -3.97 -13.46
C TRP A 55 -18.57 -4.85 -12.24
N GLU A 56 -19.26 -4.35 -11.22
CA GLU A 56 -19.49 -5.06 -9.96
C GLU A 56 -20.54 -6.17 -10.06
N ASP A 57 -21.21 -6.32 -11.22
CA ASP A 57 -22.13 -7.42 -11.52
C ASP A 57 -21.47 -8.82 -11.45
N THR A 58 -20.14 -8.87 -11.39
CA THR A 58 -19.36 -10.12 -11.32
C THR A 58 -18.19 -9.97 -10.35
N ALA A 59 -17.78 -11.07 -9.73
CA ALA A 59 -16.63 -11.09 -8.81
C ALA A 59 -15.33 -10.60 -9.48
N ASP A 60 -15.06 -11.06 -10.70
CA ASP A 60 -13.89 -10.63 -11.48
C ASP A 60 -13.96 -9.15 -11.86
N GLY A 61 -15.15 -8.64 -12.17
CA GLY A 61 -15.33 -7.23 -12.50
C GLY A 61 -15.16 -6.31 -11.29
N ALA A 62 -15.66 -6.69 -10.12
CA ALA A 62 -15.39 -5.99 -8.87
C ALA A 62 -13.89 -6.03 -8.52
N LEU A 63 -13.24 -7.19 -8.62
CA LEU A 63 -11.79 -7.33 -8.38
C LEU A 63 -10.98 -6.44 -9.33
N ALA A 64 -11.39 -6.35 -10.61
CA ALA A 64 -10.73 -5.49 -11.58
C ALA A 64 -10.83 -4.01 -11.19
N LEU A 65 -11.98 -3.54 -10.69
CA LEU A 65 -12.12 -2.17 -10.17
C LEU A 65 -11.26 -1.93 -8.95
N ILE A 66 -11.22 -2.87 -8.01
CA ILE A 66 -10.38 -2.79 -6.82
C ILE A 66 -8.91 -2.62 -7.25
N ILE A 67 -8.41 -3.45 -8.17
CA ILE A 67 -7.04 -3.31 -8.69
C ILE A 67 -6.83 -1.97 -9.40
N LEU A 68 -7.83 -1.52 -10.16
CA LEU A 68 -7.76 -0.27 -10.92
C LEU A 68 -7.63 0.96 -10.01
N PHE A 69 -8.40 1.00 -8.92
CA PHE A 69 -8.48 2.16 -8.01
C PHE A 69 -7.55 2.07 -6.80
N ASP A 70 -7.16 0.88 -6.38
CA ASP A 70 -6.25 0.67 -5.24
C ASP A 70 -4.80 0.46 -5.70
N GLN A 71 -4.55 -0.56 -6.52
CA GLN A 71 -3.18 -0.96 -6.86
C GLN A 71 -2.57 -0.09 -7.96
N LEU A 72 -3.28 0.07 -9.09
CA LEU A 72 -2.75 0.78 -10.25
C LEU A 72 -2.55 2.28 -10.00
N THR A 73 -3.34 2.89 -9.10
CA THR A 73 -3.20 4.30 -8.70
C THR A 73 -1.88 4.55 -7.96
N ARG A 74 -1.46 3.61 -7.10
CA ARG A 74 -0.20 3.64 -6.34
C ARG A 74 1.03 3.56 -7.25
N ASN A 75 0.96 2.88 -8.39
CA ASN A 75 1.97 2.94 -9.44
C ASN A 75 1.85 4.19 -10.33
N THR A 76 0.62 4.53 -10.73
CA THR A 76 0.36 5.60 -11.69
C THR A 76 0.80 6.96 -11.15
N TRP A 77 0.52 7.25 -9.88
CA TRP A 77 0.77 8.56 -9.26
C TRP A 77 1.64 8.45 -8.01
N ARG A 78 2.57 7.49 -7.98
CA ARG A 78 3.48 7.24 -6.86
C ARG A 78 4.08 8.52 -6.30
N GLY A 79 4.02 8.65 -4.97
CA GLY A 79 4.60 9.78 -4.24
C GLY A 79 3.77 11.06 -4.29
N SER A 80 2.51 10.99 -4.74
CA SER A 80 1.59 12.13 -4.73
C SER A 80 0.24 11.75 -4.14
N GLY A 81 -0.51 12.75 -3.65
CA GLY A 81 -1.84 12.54 -3.08
C GLY A 81 -2.81 11.85 -4.05
N LYS A 82 -2.65 12.10 -5.36
CA LYS A 82 -3.45 11.46 -6.41
C LYS A 82 -3.37 9.94 -6.45
N ALA A 83 -2.35 9.35 -5.82
CA ALA A 83 -2.28 7.89 -5.63
C ALA A 83 -3.40 7.34 -4.72
N PHE A 84 -4.03 8.19 -3.91
CA PHE A 84 -5.03 7.82 -2.90
C PHE A 84 -6.42 8.41 -3.19
N ASP A 85 -6.56 9.30 -4.17
CA ASP A 85 -7.83 9.98 -4.52
C ASP A 85 -8.99 8.99 -4.78
N PHE A 86 -8.68 7.77 -5.21
CA PHE A 86 -9.65 6.75 -5.60
C PHE A 86 -9.81 5.62 -4.55
N ASP A 87 -9.15 5.73 -3.39
CA ASP A 87 -9.22 4.70 -2.32
C ASP A 87 -10.69 4.45 -1.90
N HIS A 88 -11.51 5.51 -1.83
CA HIS A 88 -12.94 5.39 -1.50
C HIS A 88 -13.75 4.55 -2.51
N LEU A 89 -13.42 4.59 -3.80
CA LEU A 89 -14.09 3.78 -4.82
C LEU A 89 -13.66 2.31 -4.71
N ALA A 90 -12.37 2.06 -4.46
CA ALA A 90 -11.87 0.71 -4.23
C ALA A 90 -12.48 0.10 -2.97
N HIS A 91 -12.60 0.88 -1.89
CA HIS A 91 -13.21 0.47 -0.64
C HIS A 91 -14.69 0.12 -0.82
N ALA A 92 -15.47 0.97 -1.47
CA ALA A 92 -16.89 0.70 -1.73
C ALA A 92 -17.11 -0.59 -2.55
N ALA A 93 -16.28 -0.81 -3.58
CA ALA A 93 -16.33 -2.05 -4.37
C ALA A 93 -15.92 -3.29 -3.55
N ALA A 94 -14.88 -3.18 -2.71
CA ALA A 94 -14.47 -4.25 -1.81
C ALA A 94 -15.56 -4.60 -0.79
N PHE A 95 -16.20 -3.58 -0.21
CA PHE A 95 -17.31 -3.77 0.72
C PHE A 95 -18.46 -4.56 0.07
N ARG A 96 -18.95 -4.13 -1.09
CA ARG A 96 -20.04 -4.84 -1.80
C ARG A 96 -19.63 -6.26 -2.23
N LEU A 97 -18.39 -6.46 -2.66
CA LEU A 97 -17.87 -7.77 -3.03
C LEU A 97 -17.87 -8.75 -1.84
N VAL A 98 -17.46 -8.28 -0.66
CA VAL A 98 -17.44 -9.08 0.57
C VAL A 98 -18.84 -9.31 1.14
N ASP A 99 -19.69 -8.28 1.14
CA ASP A 99 -21.07 -8.33 1.64
C ASP A 99 -21.93 -9.32 0.83
N SER A 100 -21.75 -9.36 -0.49
CA SER A 100 -22.41 -10.35 -1.37
C SER A 100 -21.83 -11.76 -1.26
N GLY A 101 -20.68 -11.95 -0.61
CA GLY A 101 -19.97 -13.22 -0.52
C GLY A 101 -19.32 -13.70 -1.83
N LEU A 102 -19.31 -12.86 -2.88
CA LEU A 102 -18.72 -13.18 -4.18
C LEU A 102 -17.18 -13.26 -4.12
N ASP A 103 -16.55 -12.71 -3.09
CA ASP A 103 -15.12 -12.91 -2.82
C ASP A 103 -14.73 -14.39 -2.73
N TRP A 104 -15.62 -15.25 -2.23
CA TRP A 104 -15.39 -16.70 -2.14
C TRP A 104 -15.23 -17.39 -3.50
N THR A 105 -15.73 -16.81 -4.59
CA THR A 105 -15.58 -17.37 -5.94
C THR A 105 -14.22 -17.03 -6.56
N ILE A 106 -13.48 -16.10 -5.95
CA ILE A 106 -12.14 -15.67 -6.39
C ILE A 106 -11.10 -16.62 -5.80
N THR A 107 -10.07 -16.98 -6.58
CA THR A 107 -8.95 -17.79 -6.07
C THR A 107 -8.24 -17.07 -4.91
N PRO A 108 -7.73 -17.79 -3.88
CA PRO A 108 -7.17 -17.13 -2.70
C PRO A 108 -6.05 -16.12 -3.01
N GLU A 109 -5.17 -16.45 -3.95
CA GLU A 109 -4.11 -15.54 -4.42
C GLU A 109 -4.67 -14.19 -4.88
N ARG A 110 -5.73 -14.21 -5.71
CA ARG A 110 -6.37 -13.00 -6.23
C ARG A 110 -7.23 -12.32 -5.18
N ARG A 111 -7.87 -13.11 -4.30
CA ARG A 111 -8.76 -12.64 -3.23
C ARG A 111 -8.05 -11.76 -2.21
N SER A 112 -6.77 -12.00 -1.93
CA SER A 112 -5.96 -11.12 -1.07
C SER A 112 -6.05 -9.64 -1.48
N PHE A 113 -6.08 -9.35 -2.80
CA PHE A 113 -6.22 -7.99 -3.33
C PHE A 113 -7.60 -7.39 -3.10
N ALA A 114 -8.65 -8.21 -2.99
CA ALA A 114 -9.99 -7.74 -2.67
C ALA A 114 -10.08 -7.14 -1.25
N TYR A 115 -9.17 -7.52 -0.35
CA TYR A 115 -9.17 -7.06 1.04
C TYR A 115 -8.21 -5.90 1.29
N MET A 116 -7.31 -5.61 0.35
CA MET A 116 -6.34 -4.52 0.46
C MET A 116 -6.97 -3.13 0.62
N PRO A 117 -8.15 -2.80 0.04
CA PRO A 117 -8.78 -1.52 0.31
C PRO A 117 -9.07 -1.27 1.79
N PHE A 118 -9.51 -2.28 2.54
CA PHE A 118 -9.67 -2.18 4.01
C PHE A 118 -8.31 -2.00 4.69
N MET A 119 -7.29 -2.77 4.27
CA MET A 119 -5.91 -2.64 4.76
C MET A 119 -5.33 -1.22 4.53
N HIS A 120 -5.76 -0.56 3.47
CA HIS A 120 -5.31 0.77 3.08
C HIS A 120 -6.17 1.91 3.64
N SER A 121 -7.28 1.60 4.31
CA SER A 121 -8.11 2.60 4.99
C SER A 121 -7.40 3.15 6.22
N GLU A 122 -7.59 4.44 6.50
CA GLU A 122 -7.13 5.09 7.75
C GLU A 122 -8.26 5.09 8.80
N ASP A 123 -9.00 3.99 8.88
CA ASP A 123 -10.09 3.74 9.82
C ASP A 123 -9.83 2.43 10.60
N ILE A 124 -10.03 2.43 11.92
CA ILE A 124 -9.68 1.28 12.75
C ILE A 124 -10.63 0.09 12.56
N GLU A 125 -11.90 0.34 12.26
CA GLU A 125 -12.92 -0.70 12.06
C GLU A 125 -12.65 -1.44 10.75
N ASP A 126 -12.22 -0.72 9.71
CA ASP A 126 -11.73 -1.32 8.46
C ASP A 126 -10.47 -2.18 8.70
N GLN A 127 -9.57 -1.75 9.57
CA GLN A 127 -8.36 -2.53 9.88
C GLN A 127 -8.70 -3.83 10.63
N ASP A 128 -9.62 -3.77 11.59
CA ASP A 128 -10.14 -4.94 12.29
C ASP A 128 -10.82 -5.92 11.32
N LEU A 129 -11.67 -5.39 10.42
CA LEU A 129 -12.32 -6.18 9.38
C LEU A 129 -11.30 -6.84 8.45
N CYS A 130 -10.28 -6.10 8.01
CA CYS A 130 -9.25 -6.64 7.12
C CYS A 130 -8.51 -7.83 7.75
N VAL A 131 -8.13 -7.70 9.03
CA VAL A 131 -7.47 -8.78 9.77
C VAL A 131 -8.38 -10.01 9.87
N ALA A 132 -9.66 -9.82 10.20
CA ALA A 132 -10.63 -10.90 10.28
C ALA A 132 -10.83 -11.61 8.93
N LEU A 133 -11.06 -10.86 7.84
CA LEU A 133 -11.24 -11.41 6.49
C LEU A 133 -10.00 -12.17 6.03
N CYS A 134 -8.80 -11.64 6.26
CA CYS A 134 -7.57 -12.32 5.89
C CYS A 134 -7.37 -13.62 6.69
N ALA A 135 -7.69 -13.62 7.99
CA ALA A 135 -7.53 -14.79 8.84
C ALA A 135 -8.56 -15.90 8.53
N GLU A 136 -9.80 -15.54 8.20
CA GLU A 136 -10.88 -16.49 7.92
C GLU A 136 -10.83 -17.02 6.48
N ARG A 137 -10.55 -16.14 5.52
CA ARG A 137 -10.87 -16.38 4.10
C ARG A 137 -9.65 -16.58 3.20
N LEU A 138 -8.44 -16.52 3.74
CA LEU A 138 -7.20 -16.85 3.03
C LEU A 138 -6.53 -18.07 3.67
N PRO A 139 -5.77 -18.88 2.89
CA PRO A 139 -5.04 -20.01 3.45
C PRO A 139 -3.90 -19.52 4.36
N GLU A 140 -3.53 -20.33 5.35
CA GLU A 140 -2.43 -20.02 6.29
C GLU A 140 -1.07 -19.77 5.60
N SER A 141 -0.90 -20.29 4.37
CA SER A 141 0.30 -20.04 3.56
C SER A 141 0.37 -18.63 2.97
N ASP A 142 -0.72 -17.87 3.03
CA ASP A 142 -0.79 -16.48 2.58
C ASP A 142 -0.36 -15.52 3.71
N ASN A 143 0.65 -14.70 3.43
CA ASN A 143 1.19 -13.77 4.43
C ASN A 143 0.37 -12.47 4.58
N THR A 144 -0.73 -12.32 3.85
CA THR A 144 -1.54 -11.09 3.86
C THR A 144 -2.06 -10.76 5.25
N VAL A 145 -2.41 -11.76 6.08
CA VAL A 145 -2.86 -11.52 7.46
C VAL A 145 -1.80 -10.85 8.33
N GLU A 146 -0.52 -11.20 8.15
CA GLU A 146 0.58 -10.57 8.89
C GLU A 146 0.85 -9.15 8.41
N HIS A 147 0.58 -8.87 7.12
CA HIS A 147 0.58 -7.50 6.62
C HIS A 147 -0.61 -6.70 7.15
N ALA A 148 -1.81 -7.28 7.23
CA ALA A 148 -3.00 -6.64 7.77
C ALA A 148 -2.77 -6.21 9.23
N LYS A 149 -2.24 -7.10 10.08
CA LYS A 149 -1.90 -6.80 11.48
C LYS A 149 -0.93 -5.61 11.60
N LYS A 150 0.11 -5.57 10.76
CA LYS A 150 1.08 -4.45 10.76
C LYS A 150 0.45 -3.12 10.33
N HIS A 151 -0.50 -3.13 9.39
CA HIS A 151 -1.24 -1.90 9.03
C HIS A 151 -2.13 -1.45 10.19
N ARG A 152 -2.87 -2.40 10.81
CA ARG A 152 -3.72 -2.16 11.97
C ARG A 152 -2.94 -1.51 13.11
N GLU A 153 -1.76 -2.05 13.46
CA GLU A 153 -0.91 -1.48 14.53
C GLU A 153 -0.53 -0.02 14.28
N VAL A 154 -0.31 0.37 13.01
CA VAL A 154 0.00 1.76 12.65
C VAL A 154 -1.23 2.65 12.84
N ILE A 155 -2.40 2.20 12.39
CA ILE A 155 -3.66 2.95 12.54
C ILE A 155 -4.08 3.03 14.01
N GLU A 156 -3.96 1.96 14.77
CA GLU A 156 -4.24 1.96 16.22
C GLU A 156 -3.36 2.97 16.96
N ARG A 157 -2.10 3.11 16.54
CA ARG A 157 -1.15 4.03 17.17
C ARG A 157 -1.33 5.49 16.76
N PHE A 158 -1.56 5.76 15.47
CA PHE A 158 -1.48 7.11 14.92
C PHE A 158 -2.82 7.63 14.36
N GLY A 159 -3.83 6.77 14.23
CA GLY A 159 -5.10 7.07 13.55
C GLY A 159 -4.98 7.29 12.04
N ARG A 160 -3.78 7.09 11.48
CA ARG A 160 -3.44 7.33 10.06
C ARG A 160 -2.10 6.68 9.72
N PHE A 161 -1.73 6.64 8.44
CA PHE A 161 -0.44 6.16 7.97
C PHE A 161 0.58 7.31 7.88
N PRO A 162 1.60 7.38 8.77
CA PRO A 162 2.54 8.49 8.77
C PRO A 162 3.36 8.59 7.47
N TYR A 163 3.62 7.47 6.81
CA TYR A 163 4.36 7.42 5.55
C TYR A 163 3.59 8.06 4.37
N ARG A 164 2.29 8.35 4.51
CA ARG A 164 1.50 9.07 3.50
C ARG A 164 1.53 10.60 3.70
N ASN A 165 2.07 11.08 4.83
CA ASN A 165 1.96 12.49 5.21
C ASN A 165 2.49 13.45 4.14
N ASP A 166 3.69 13.19 3.62
CA ASP A 166 4.29 14.03 2.57
C ASP A 166 3.44 14.06 1.29
N ALA A 167 3.03 12.89 0.80
CA ALA A 167 2.20 12.77 -0.39
C ALA A 167 0.83 13.46 -0.24
N LEU A 168 0.27 13.46 0.97
CA LEU A 168 -1.02 14.07 1.31
C LEU A 168 -0.90 15.51 1.82
N GLY A 169 0.31 16.10 1.86
CA GLY A 169 0.53 17.46 2.36
C GLY A 169 0.25 17.64 3.86
N ARG A 170 0.32 16.57 4.66
CA ARG A 170 0.10 16.59 6.11
C ARG A 170 1.40 16.88 6.85
N THR A 171 1.32 17.65 7.94
CA THR A 171 2.45 17.80 8.87
C THR A 171 2.57 16.56 9.75
N SER A 172 3.76 15.95 9.75
CA SER A 172 4.08 14.84 10.66
C SER A 172 4.32 15.33 12.08
N THR A 173 3.82 14.59 13.07
CA THR A 173 4.12 14.82 14.49
C THR A 173 5.57 14.38 14.81
N PRO A 174 6.16 14.86 15.93
CA PRO A 174 7.48 14.38 16.37
C PRO A 174 7.54 12.86 16.57
N GLU A 175 6.45 12.25 17.03
CA GLU A 175 6.35 10.80 17.22
C GLU A 175 6.35 10.06 15.88
N GLU A 176 5.55 10.52 14.92
CA GLU A 176 5.49 9.97 13.56
C GLU A 176 6.86 10.04 12.87
N VAL A 177 7.57 11.17 13.01
CA VAL A 177 8.92 11.34 12.47
C VAL A 177 9.90 10.35 13.11
N THR A 178 9.85 10.21 14.43
CA THR A 178 10.71 9.26 15.17
C THR A 178 10.42 7.82 14.77
N TYR A 179 9.15 7.46 14.65
CA TYR A 179 8.70 6.13 14.21
C TYR A 179 9.27 5.77 12.83
N LEU A 180 9.11 6.66 11.85
CA LEU A 180 9.62 6.41 10.50
C LEU A 180 11.15 6.37 10.44
N ARG A 181 11.84 7.25 11.19
CA ARG A 181 13.32 7.26 11.27
C ARG A 181 13.88 5.96 11.85
N ASN A 182 13.18 5.35 12.81
CA ASN A 182 13.58 4.09 13.43
C ASN A 182 13.20 2.85 12.61
N GLY A 183 12.77 3.03 11.35
CA GLY A 183 12.43 1.94 10.45
C GLY A 183 11.04 1.36 10.70
N GLY A 184 10.11 2.21 11.16
CA GLY A 184 8.68 1.87 11.26
C GLY A 184 8.10 1.31 9.97
N TYR A 185 6.96 0.63 10.11
CA TYR A 185 6.28 -0.05 9.01
C TYR A 185 5.82 0.97 7.94
N ALA A 186 6.39 0.83 6.75
CA ALA A 186 6.13 1.68 5.59
C ALA A 186 6.25 0.83 4.31
N PRO A 187 5.21 0.07 3.94
CA PRO A 187 5.26 -0.81 2.77
C PRO A 187 5.50 -0.01 1.48
N GLY A 188 6.38 -0.52 0.62
CA GLY A 188 6.73 0.13 -0.65
C GLY A 188 7.60 1.38 -0.53
N ALA A 189 7.90 1.88 0.68
CA ALA A 189 8.85 2.98 0.87
C ALA A 189 10.29 2.49 0.64
N LYS A 190 11.09 3.30 -0.06
CA LYS A 190 12.54 3.08 -0.09
C LYS A 190 13.08 3.32 1.31
N ARG A 191 13.43 2.25 2.04
CA ARG A 191 14.12 2.40 3.32
C ARG A 191 15.42 3.16 3.07
N PRO A 192 15.72 4.23 3.83
CA PRO A 192 17.06 4.81 3.77
C PRO A 192 18.06 3.72 4.17
N ALA A 193 19.21 3.70 3.49
CA ALA A 193 20.33 2.84 3.91
C ALA A 193 20.63 3.15 5.38
N LYS A 194 20.84 2.12 6.21
CA LYS A 194 21.26 2.31 7.61
C LYS A 194 22.48 3.23 7.59
N SER A 195 22.38 4.43 8.17
CA SER A 195 23.56 5.23 8.47
C SER A 195 24.39 4.40 9.44
N SER A 196 25.58 3.98 8.99
CA SER A 196 26.59 3.43 9.88
C SER A 196 27.12 4.59 10.70
N ASP A 197 26.43 4.94 11.79
CA ASP A 197 27.01 5.79 12.82
C ASP A 197 28.04 4.96 13.59
N THR A 198 29.24 4.82 13.00
CA THR A 198 30.44 4.56 13.76
C THR A 198 30.71 5.79 14.61
N ALA A 199 30.24 5.76 15.86
CA ALA A 199 30.66 6.69 16.88
C ALA A 199 32.20 6.66 16.97
N GLY A 200 32.83 7.73 16.51
CA GLY A 200 34.26 7.95 16.64
C GLY A 200 34.61 8.05 18.12
N SER A 201 35.34 7.04 18.61
CA SER A 201 36.04 7.12 19.89
C SER A 201 37.22 8.08 19.75
N SER A 202 36.98 9.37 19.98
CA SER A 202 38.03 10.37 20.19
C SER A 202 38.79 10.04 21.48
N ARG A 203 39.94 9.36 21.34
CA ARG A 203 40.98 9.35 22.38
C ARG A 203 41.77 10.64 22.27
N THR A 204 41.64 11.50 23.27
CA THR A 204 42.55 12.60 23.55
C THR A 204 43.95 12.03 23.84
N PRO A 205 45.05 12.53 23.24
CA PRO A 205 46.38 12.17 23.68
C PRO A 205 46.71 12.96 24.95
N VAL A 206 47.06 12.24 26.02
CA VAL A 206 47.65 12.82 27.23
C VAL A 206 49.06 13.30 26.88
N SER A 207 49.31 14.57 27.15
CA SER A 207 50.62 15.20 27.11
C SER A 207 51.50 14.71 28.26
N GLU A 208 52.57 13.97 27.97
CA GLU A 208 53.66 13.75 28.92
C GLU A 208 54.60 14.96 28.89
N GLN A 209 54.60 15.74 29.97
CA GLN A 209 55.69 16.63 30.33
C GLN A 209 56.35 16.10 31.62
N SER A 210 57.62 15.77 31.45
CA SER A 210 58.74 15.58 32.38
C SER A 210 58.57 15.93 33.86
N THR A 211 59.08 15.05 34.71
CA THR A 211 59.99 15.43 35.83
C THR A 211 61.03 14.33 36.07
N ASN A 212 62.30 14.73 36.01
CA ASN A 212 63.43 14.06 36.65
C ASN A 212 63.16 13.89 38.15
N ASP A 213 63.73 12.84 38.77
CA ASP A 213 64.59 13.02 39.93
C ASP A 213 65.38 11.73 40.27
N ASN A 214 66.68 11.94 40.45
CA ASN A 214 67.73 11.17 41.15
C ASN A 214 68.21 9.81 40.61
#